data_AF-A0A849ZQT6-F1
#
_entry.id   AF-A0A849ZQT6-F1
#
_cell.length_a   1.000
_cell.length_b   1.000
_cell.length_c   1.000
_cell.angle_alpha   90.00
_cell.angle_beta   90.00
_cell.angle_gamma   90.00
#
_symmetry.space_group_name_H-M   'P 1'
#
loop_
_entity.id
_entity.type
_entity.pdbx_description
1 polymer ?
#
loop_
_entity_poly.entity_id
_entity_poly.type
_entity_poly.pdbx_seq_one_letter_code
_entity_poly.pdbx_strand_id
1 'polypeptide(L)'
;MRAALFTALALTLSPLPLAQEIIVDNDTPGFSSQDEAGVPILMYHGLDAEHGYSPADFLTQMDYLVANGYQTITLDHLVSWIQTGAPALPPKPVVLTFDDNYLSIYTVAYPALQARGFTGVNFAHTGYVGVAPGGSPPTSYDHADWTECIEMANAGVIFTESHTVNHLNLTTLGATQRASEIGNSRAAIQANMPGNLCRHFSYPFGAYSAAVLTDTAAAGYVSAVTTLPGRNTRSTPLLELRRNGVNPDSSMSTFISAVSPGAAWTLSSAQPDKYGADYRYHAAGTGNAVATWGFTVPTGGQYDVYAWWSVSFNRATDAPYHINHRDGTSTVRVNQQQTGGQWVLLGSHHFDGGVPATITLTDDANGLVIADAVRLVRVGPVPAGLVLLGTE
;
A
#
# COMPACT_ATOMS: atom_id res chain seq x y z
N MET A 1 -73.71 51.79 5.17
CA MET A 1 -73.40 50.35 5.19
C MET A 1 -72.05 50.14 4.51
N ARG A 2 -71.18 49.32 5.14
CA ARG A 2 -69.86 48.82 4.69
C ARG A 2 -68.68 49.81 4.75
N ALA A 3 -67.97 49.78 5.88
CA ALA A 3 -66.54 50.07 5.93
C ALA A 3 -65.80 48.71 5.98
N ALA A 4 -64.94 48.46 5.00
CA ALA A 4 -64.13 47.25 4.92
C ALA A 4 -62.93 47.37 5.87
N LEU A 5 -62.78 46.45 6.81
CA LEU A 5 -61.55 46.27 7.57
C LEU A 5 -60.52 45.58 6.67
N PHE A 6 -59.43 46.26 6.35
CA PHE A 6 -58.22 45.63 5.83
C PHE A 6 -57.37 45.14 7.00
N THR A 7 -57.28 43.83 7.19
CA THR A 7 -56.31 43.22 8.09
C THR A 7 -54.95 43.23 7.39
N ALA A 8 -54.02 44.05 7.86
CA ALA A 8 -52.64 44.02 7.38
C ALA A 8 -51.96 42.74 7.89
N LEU A 9 -51.71 41.80 6.99
CA LEU A 9 -50.89 40.62 7.27
C LEU A 9 -49.43 41.08 7.37
N ALA A 10 -48.90 41.14 8.60
CA ALA A 10 -47.48 41.39 8.81
C ALA A 10 -46.67 40.18 8.33
N LEU A 11 -46.01 40.30 7.17
CA LEU A 11 -44.97 39.36 6.77
C LEU A 11 -43.77 39.56 7.71
N THR A 12 -43.60 38.67 8.68
CA THR A 12 -42.32 38.56 9.38
C THR A 12 -41.31 37.94 8.42
N LEU A 13 -40.28 38.69 8.05
CA LEU A 13 -39.09 38.12 7.40
C LEU A 13 -38.47 37.10 8.36
N SER A 14 -38.64 35.80 8.07
CA SER A 14 -37.85 34.76 8.71
C SER A 14 -36.38 35.01 8.40
N PRO A 15 -35.45 34.91 9.38
CA PRO A 15 -34.03 35.00 9.09
C PRO A 15 -33.69 33.91 8.05
N LEU A 16 -32.94 34.30 7.02
CA LEU A 16 -32.39 33.36 6.04
C LEU A 16 -31.71 32.23 6.83
N PRO A 17 -32.01 30.95 6.52
CA PRO A 17 -31.39 29.88 7.28
C PRO A 17 -29.88 29.92 7.06
N LEU A 18 -29.11 29.86 8.16
CA LEU A 18 -27.66 29.82 8.12
C LEU A 18 -27.21 28.72 7.15
N ALA A 19 -26.20 29.02 6.33
CA ALA A 19 -25.52 28.01 5.52
C ALA A 19 -25.06 26.88 6.45
N GLN A 20 -25.41 25.66 6.09
CA GLN A 20 -25.02 24.50 6.88
C GLN A 20 -23.53 24.24 6.67
N GLU A 21 -22.75 24.40 7.74
CA GLU A 21 -21.28 24.25 7.74
C GLU A 21 -20.87 23.08 8.65
N ILE A 22 -19.91 22.28 8.19
CA ILE A 22 -19.28 21.20 8.96
C ILE A 22 -17.77 21.38 8.85
N ILE A 23 -17.07 21.36 9.97
CA ILE A 23 -15.61 21.38 10.03
C ILE A 23 -15.16 20.15 10.83
N VAL A 24 -14.16 19.45 10.30
CA VAL A 24 -13.48 18.36 11.00
C VAL A 24 -11.98 18.67 10.91
N ASP A 25 -11.36 19.03 12.03
CA ASP A 25 -9.90 19.16 12.12
C ASP A 25 -9.26 17.84 12.63
N ASN A 26 -7.94 17.82 12.76
CA ASN A 26 -7.16 16.66 13.19
C ASN A 26 -7.38 16.24 14.67
N ASP A 27 -8.07 17.06 15.45
CA ASP A 27 -8.39 16.84 16.86
C ASP A 27 -9.90 16.56 17.07
N THR A 28 -10.72 16.82 16.04
CA THR A 28 -12.16 16.67 16.08
C THR A 28 -12.57 15.18 15.97
N PRO A 29 -13.56 14.73 16.76
CA PRO A 29 -14.18 13.42 16.54
C PRO A 29 -14.66 13.25 15.10
N GLY A 30 -14.15 12.23 14.43
CA GLY A 30 -14.32 12.03 12.98
C GLY A 30 -13.00 12.07 12.21
N PHE A 31 -11.95 12.66 12.79
CA PHE A 31 -10.60 12.47 12.26
C PHE A 31 -9.96 11.17 12.76
N SER A 32 -9.25 10.49 11.87
CA SER A 32 -8.34 9.40 12.21
C SER A 32 -7.16 9.42 11.24
N SER A 33 -5.95 9.15 11.74
CA SER A 33 -4.79 8.86 10.90
C SER A 33 -4.44 7.39 11.06
N GLN A 34 -4.47 6.64 9.97
CA GLN A 34 -4.06 5.25 9.94
C GLN A 34 -2.81 5.12 9.09
N ASP A 35 -1.78 4.56 9.70
CA ASP A 35 -0.74 3.86 8.96
C ASP A 35 -1.24 2.42 8.94
N GLU A 36 -1.82 1.94 7.83
CA GLU A 36 -2.14 0.52 7.78
C GLU A 36 -0.78 -0.21 7.84
N ALA A 37 -0.51 -0.87 8.98
CA ALA A 37 0.72 -1.62 9.20
C ALA A 37 0.77 -2.78 8.20
N GLY A 38 1.29 -2.49 7.01
CA GLY A 38 1.45 -3.48 5.95
C GLY A 38 2.72 -4.30 6.18
N VAL A 39 2.77 -5.47 5.56
CA VAL A 39 3.92 -6.36 5.63
C VAL A 39 4.92 -5.99 4.54
N PRO A 40 6.18 -5.65 4.89
CA PRO A 40 7.25 -5.51 3.92
C PRO A 40 7.66 -6.88 3.37
N ILE A 41 7.89 -6.95 2.08
CA ILE A 41 8.56 -8.08 1.42
C ILE A 41 9.90 -7.58 0.93
N LEU A 42 11.01 -8.17 1.36
CA LEU A 42 12.35 -7.83 0.91
C LEU A 42 12.73 -8.69 -0.30
N MET A 43 13.32 -8.04 -1.30
CA MET A 43 13.79 -8.70 -2.53
C MET A 43 15.31 -8.67 -2.59
N TYR A 44 15.90 -9.86 -2.61
CA TYR A 44 17.32 -10.15 -2.81
C TYR A 44 17.52 -10.94 -4.10
N HIS A 45 18.77 -11.06 -4.55
CA HIS A 45 19.20 -11.92 -5.66
C HIS A 45 20.42 -12.75 -5.21
N GLY A 46 21.41 -12.94 -6.08
CA GLY A 46 22.67 -13.60 -5.76
C GLY A 46 23.44 -12.86 -4.65
N LEU A 47 23.81 -13.58 -3.59
CA LEU A 47 24.50 -13.02 -2.42
C LEU A 47 26.01 -13.13 -2.57
N ASP A 48 26.55 -12.50 -3.61
CA ASP A 48 27.98 -12.54 -3.96
C ASP A 48 28.39 -11.25 -4.70
N ALA A 49 29.71 -11.05 -4.78
CA ALA A 49 30.28 -9.81 -5.28
C ALA A 49 29.97 -9.56 -6.77
N GLU A 50 29.86 -10.61 -7.57
CA GLU A 50 29.55 -10.55 -9.00
C GLU A 50 28.12 -10.04 -9.26
N HIS A 51 27.18 -10.33 -8.35
CA HIS A 51 25.84 -9.74 -8.33
C HIS A 51 25.76 -8.42 -7.56
N GLY A 52 26.89 -7.95 -7.01
CA GLY A 52 27.01 -6.71 -6.23
C GLY A 52 26.72 -6.87 -4.74
N TYR A 53 26.33 -8.05 -4.27
CA TYR A 53 25.96 -8.26 -2.88
C TYR A 53 27.15 -8.74 -2.04
N SER A 54 27.08 -8.47 -0.74
CA SER A 54 28.05 -8.97 0.23
C SER A 54 27.37 -9.98 1.15
N PRO A 55 27.85 -11.24 1.23
CA PRO A 55 27.40 -12.19 2.24
C PRO A 55 27.45 -11.60 3.66
N ALA A 56 28.49 -10.82 3.97
CA ALA A 56 28.65 -10.22 5.30
C ALA A 56 27.59 -9.14 5.59
N ASP A 57 27.20 -8.37 4.58
CA ASP A 57 26.15 -7.36 4.73
C ASP A 57 24.78 -8.04 4.90
N PHE A 58 24.51 -9.11 4.14
CA PHE A 58 23.32 -9.92 4.34
C PHE A 58 23.23 -10.48 5.77
N LEU A 59 24.33 -11.05 6.29
CA LEU A 59 24.37 -11.53 7.68
C LEU A 59 24.09 -10.41 8.69
N THR A 60 24.68 -9.24 8.49
CA THR A 60 24.47 -8.04 9.33
C THR A 60 23.00 -7.59 9.31
N GLN A 61 22.37 -7.62 8.14
CA GLN A 61 20.95 -7.32 7.97
C GLN A 61 20.07 -8.32 8.71
N MET A 62 20.37 -9.63 8.60
CA MET A 62 19.62 -10.66 9.32
C MET A 62 19.79 -10.54 10.85
N ASP A 63 20.98 -10.21 11.33
CA ASP A 63 21.23 -9.93 12.75
C ASP A 63 20.47 -8.72 13.24
N TYR A 64 20.37 -7.67 12.42
CA TYR A 64 19.54 -6.51 12.73
C TYR A 64 18.07 -6.90 12.90
N LEU A 65 17.51 -7.75 12.02
CA LEU A 65 16.13 -8.20 12.12
C LEU A 65 15.87 -8.91 13.46
N VAL A 66 16.75 -9.85 13.84
CA VAL A 66 16.67 -10.54 15.13
C VAL A 66 16.74 -9.54 16.30
N ALA A 67 17.76 -8.67 16.30
CA ALA A 67 17.98 -7.71 17.38
C ALA A 67 16.83 -6.70 17.55
N ASN A 68 16.07 -6.44 16.50
CA ASN A 68 14.95 -5.49 16.51
C ASN A 68 13.57 -6.17 16.58
N GLY A 69 13.52 -7.48 16.81
CA GLY A 69 12.29 -8.24 17.05
C GLY A 69 11.45 -8.49 15.81
N TYR A 70 12.04 -8.43 14.61
CA TYR A 70 11.38 -8.85 13.39
C TYR A 70 11.18 -10.36 13.36
N GLN A 71 10.08 -10.80 12.78
CA GLN A 71 9.75 -12.20 12.58
C GLN A 71 9.41 -12.42 11.12
N THR A 72 10.10 -13.35 10.48
CA THR A 72 9.78 -13.76 9.13
C THR A 72 8.47 -14.53 9.10
N ILE A 73 7.61 -14.25 8.12
CA ILE A 73 6.42 -15.04 7.82
C ILE A 73 6.51 -15.62 6.41
N THR A 74 5.76 -16.69 6.14
CA THR A 74 5.66 -17.25 4.79
C THR A 74 4.74 -16.40 3.92
N LEU A 75 4.86 -16.53 2.59
CA LEU A 75 3.91 -15.90 1.66
C LEU A 75 2.48 -16.44 1.86
N ASP A 76 2.29 -17.72 2.18
CA ASP A 76 0.97 -18.27 2.48
C ASP A 76 0.34 -17.62 3.73
N HIS A 77 1.13 -17.30 4.77
CA HIS A 77 0.64 -16.55 5.93
C HIS A 77 0.24 -15.13 5.52
N LEU A 78 1.10 -14.42 4.77
CA LEU A 78 0.78 -13.10 4.26
C LEU A 78 -0.52 -13.10 3.43
N VAL A 79 -0.65 -14.01 2.46
CA VAL A 79 -1.83 -14.14 1.61
C VAL A 79 -3.08 -14.45 2.43
N SER A 80 -2.99 -15.38 3.38
CA SER A 80 -4.11 -15.72 4.26
C SER A 80 -4.55 -14.53 5.10
N TRP A 81 -3.58 -13.76 5.61
CA TRP A 81 -3.85 -12.53 6.35
C TRP A 81 -4.48 -11.46 5.46
N ILE A 82 -3.99 -11.23 4.23
CA ILE A 82 -4.59 -10.28 3.28
C ILE A 82 -6.04 -10.66 2.95
N GLN A 83 -6.32 -11.96 2.76
CA GLN A 83 -7.66 -12.43 2.39
C GLN A 83 -8.64 -12.42 3.56
N THR A 84 -8.22 -12.87 4.74
CA THR A 84 -9.13 -13.19 5.85
C THR A 84 -8.82 -12.44 7.14
N GLY A 85 -7.57 -12.05 7.36
CA GLY A 85 -7.09 -11.44 8.61
C GLY A 85 -6.66 -12.43 9.66
N ALA A 86 -6.76 -13.71 9.33
CA ALA A 86 -6.26 -14.80 10.12
C ALA A 86 -5.23 -15.61 9.31
N PRO A 87 -4.23 -16.21 9.99
CA PRO A 87 -3.89 -15.96 11.39
C PRO A 87 -3.33 -14.54 11.57
N ALA A 88 -3.38 -14.03 12.81
CA ALA A 88 -2.83 -12.71 13.13
C ALA A 88 -1.34 -12.64 12.75
N LEU A 89 -0.89 -11.45 12.34
CA LEU A 89 0.53 -11.21 12.09
C LEU A 89 1.30 -11.12 13.41
N PRO A 90 2.58 -11.54 13.44
CA PRO A 90 3.46 -11.18 14.53
C PRO A 90 3.66 -9.65 14.58
N PRO A 91 4.18 -9.08 15.68
CA PRO A 91 4.27 -7.63 15.85
C PRO A 91 5.11 -6.89 14.78
N LYS A 92 6.16 -7.54 14.26
CA LYS A 92 7.03 -6.99 13.20
C LYS A 92 7.23 -8.03 12.10
N PRO A 93 6.20 -8.29 11.27
CA PRO A 93 6.27 -9.28 10.22
C PRO A 93 7.15 -8.80 9.08
N VAL A 94 7.88 -9.71 8.45
CA VAL A 94 8.61 -9.46 7.19
C VAL A 94 8.60 -10.72 6.35
N VAL A 95 8.56 -10.59 5.02
CA VAL A 95 8.81 -11.72 4.11
C VAL A 95 10.16 -11.51 3.44
N LEU A 96 10.99 -12.55 3.37
CA LEU A 96 12.25 -12.53 2.65
C LEU A 96 12.09 -13.29 1.34
N THR A 97 12.44 -12.67 0.22
CA THR A 97 12.40 -13.30 -1.11
C THR A 97 13.74 -13.16 -1.81
N PHE A 98 14.10 -14.18 -2.57
CA PHE A 98 15.30 -14.24 -3.38
C PHE A 98 14.90 -14.64 -4.79
N ASP A 99 15.27 -13.86 -5.79
CA ASP A 99 15.01 -14.18 -7.19
C ASP A 99 16.20 -14.95 -7.81
N ASP A 100 15.92 -15.62 -8.94
CA ASP A 100 16.86 -16.30 -9.85
C ASP A 100 17.44 -17.66 -9.41
N ASN A 101 17.30 -18.09 -8.16
CA ASN A 101 17.82 -19.39 -7.70
C ASN A 101 19.35 -19.55 -7.85
N TYR A 102 20.13 -18.47 -7.69
CA TYR A 102 21.58 -18.59 -7.61
C TYR A 102 22.00 -19.51 -6.45
N LEU A 103 23.10 -20.24 -6.61
CA LEU A 103 23.65 -21.18 -5.63
C LEU A 103 23.98 -20.49 -4.28
N SER A 104 24.21 -19.18 -4.29
CA SER A 104 24.39 -18.37 -3.08
C SER A 104 23.16 -18.37 -2.16
N ILE A 105 21.96 -18.67 -2.67
CA ILE A 105 20.77 -18.87 -1.82
C ILE A 105 20.94 -20.13 -0.95
N TYR A 106 21.45 -21.22 -1.51
CA TYR A 106 21.72 -22.44 -0.74
C TYR A 106 22.96 -22.30 0.16
N THR A 107 24.03 -21.70 -0.35
CA THR A 107 25.31 -21.66 0.37
C THR A 107 25.44 -20.51 1.38
N VAL A 108 24.65 -19.43 1.23
CA VAL A 108 24.68 -18.25 2.11
C VAL A 108 23.34 -18.02 2.79
N ALA A 109 22.24 -17.86 2.03
CA ALA A 109 20.96 -17.48 2.61
C ALA A 109 20.39 -18.56 3.54
N TYR A 110 20.35 -19.81 3.07
CA TYR A 110 19.81 -20.94 3.82
C TYR A 110 20.44 -21.13 5.22
N PRO A 111 21.77 -21.32 5.37
CA PRO A 111 22.36 -21.48 6.70
C PRO A 111 22.18 -20.23 7.57
N ALA A 112 22.17 -19.03 6.97
CA ALA A 112 21.96 -17.79 7.71
C ALA A 112 20.54 -17.66 8.27
N LEU A 113 19.52 -18.00 7.49
CA LEU A 113 18.12 -17.99 7.93
C LEU A 113 17.86 -19.11 8.94
N GLN A 114 18.39 -20.32 8.69
CA GLN A 114 18.25 -21.46 9.60
C GLN A 114 18.81 -21.14 10.99
N ALA A 115 20.00 -20.55 11.06
CA ALA A 115 20.63 -20.17 12.32
C ALA A 115 19.83 -19.14 13.15
N ARG A 116 18.90 -18.41 12.51
CA ARG A 116 18.10 -17.34 13.13
C ARG A 116 16.62 -17.72 13.30
N GLY A 117 16.24 -18.94 12.93
CA GLY A 117 14.84 -19.38 12.94
C GLY A 117 13.97 -18.60 11.96
N PHE A 118 14.57 -18.09 10.88
CA PHE A 118 13.89 -17.34 9.85
C PHE A 118 13.48 -18.23 8.68
N THR A 119 12.49 -17.77 7.93
CA THR A 119 12.04 -18.37 6.68
C THR A 119 12.13 -17.39 5.51
N GLY A 120 12.24 -17.92 4.30
CA GLY A 120 12.24 -17.15 3.05
C GLY A 120 11.65 -17.92 1.87
N VAL A 121 11.56 -17.24 0.74
CA VAL A 121 11.06 -17.79 -0.54
C VAL A 121 12.12 -17.61 -1.61
N ASN A 122 12.41 -18.67 -2.35
CA ASN A 122 13.32 -18.66 -3.49
C ASN A 122 12.50 -18.76 -4.78
N PHE A 123 12.50 -17.73 -5.61
CA PHE A 123 11.81 -17.75 -6.90
C PHE A 123 12.76 -18.25 -7.99
N ALA A 124 12.58 -19.50 -8.40
CA ALA A 124 13.44 -20.15 -9.38
C ALA A 124 12.90 -20.01 -10.81
N HIS A 125 13.76 -19.56 -11.72
CA HIS A 125 13.51 -19.73 -13.15
C HIS A 125 13.87 -21.18 -13.54
N THR A 126 12.85 -22.01 -13.77
CA THR A 126 12.99 -23.47 -13.63
C THR A 126 13.87 -24.14 -14.68
N GLY A 127 14.13 -23.48 -15.82
CA GLY A 127 15.03 -23.96 -16.87
C GLY A 127 16.51 -23.95 -16.47
N TYR A 128 16.87 -23.26 -15.37
CA TYR A 128 18.25 -23.13 -14.91
C TYR A 128 18.53 -23.85 -13.59
N VAL A 129 17.55 -24.51 -12.97
CA VAL A 129 17.79 -25.26 -11.73
C VAL A 129 18.84 -26.34 -11.98
N GLY A 130 19.93 -26.31 -11.19
CA GLY A 130 21.10 -27.17 -11.35
C GLY A 130 22.02 -26.83 -12.53
N VAL A 131 21.81 -25.72 -13.24
CA VAL A 131 22.74 -25.24 -14.27
C VAL A 131 23.95 -24.61 -13.59
N ALA A 132 25.10 -25.29 -13.72
CA ALA A 132 26.37 -24.94 -13.09
C ALA A 132 27.45 -24.70 -14.16
N PRO A 133 27.51 -23.50 -14.79
CA PRO A 133 28.53 -23.18 -15.79
C PRO A 133 29.95 -23.20 -15.23
N GLY A 134 30.14 -22.98 -13.92
CA GLY A 134 31.43 -23.05 -13.24
C GLY A 134 31.99 -24.47 -13.07
N GLY A 135 31.10 -25.45 -12.90
CA GLY A 135 31.50 -26.82 -12.60
C GLY A 135 32.12 -26.96 -11.21
N SER A 136 33.38 -27.37 -11.13
CA SER A 136 34.10 -27.52 -9.84
C SER A 136 35.45 -26.81 -9.91
N PRO A 137 35.65 -25.69 -9.18
CA PRO A 137 34.73 -25.09 -8.20
C PRO A 137 33.53 -24.35 -8.85
N PRO A 138 32.41 -24.21 -8.13
CA PRO A 138 31.24 -23.48 -8.63
C PRO A 138 31.52 -21.98 -8.79
N THR A 139 30.72 -21.31 -9.62
CA THR A 139 30.74 -19.85 -9.81
C THR A 139 29.50 -19.17 -9.25
N SER A 140 29.52 -17.84 -9.17
CA SER A 140 28.38 -17.02 -8.76
C SER A 140 27.14 -17.20 -9.65
N TYR A 141 27.32 -17.61 -10.91
CA TYR A 141 26.24 -17.89 -11.86
C TYR A 141 25.77 -19.35 -11.85
N ASP A 142 26.27 -20.17 -10.93
CA ASP A 142 25.74 -21.50 -10.72
C ASP A 142 24.41 -21.39 -9.96
N HIS A 143 23.52 -22.32 -10.21
CA HIS A 143 22.18 -22.33 -9.62
C HIS A 143 22.03 -23.53 -8.70
N ALA A 144 21.28 -23.35 -7.62
CA ALA A 144 20.95 -24.46 -6.75
C ALA A 144 20.19 -25.53 -7.55
N ASP A 145 20.46 -26.81 -7.28
CA ASP A 145 19.76 -27.93 -7.89
C ASP A 145 18.48 -28.30 -7.12
N TRP A 146 17.74 -29.29 -7.64
CA TRP A 146 16.50 -29.74 -6.99
C TRP A 146 16.75 -30.40 -5.63
N THR A 147 17.87 -31.08 -5.44
CA THR A 147 18.24 -31.70 -4.16
C THR A 147 18.43 -30.64 -3.09
N GLU A 148 19.18 -29.58 -3.42
CA GLU A 148 19.44 -28.43 -2.55
C GLU A 148 18.14 -27.67 -2.25
N CYS A 149 17.28 -27.44 -3.25
CA CYS A 149 15.96 -26.85 -3.05
C CYS A 149 15.08 -27.69 -2.09
N ILE A 150 15.05 -29.01 -2.28
CA ILE A 150 14.29 -29.93 -1.40
C ILE A 150 14.84 -29.90 0.02
N GLU A 151 16.16 -29.84 0.19
CA GLU A 151 16.78 -29.77 1.52
C GLU A 151 16.33 -28.52 2.28
N MET A 152 16.43 -27.34 1.64
CA MET A 152 16.00 -26.08 2.23
C MET A 152 14.52 -26.09 2.65
N ALA A 153 13.66 -26.69 1.83
CA ALA A 153 12.23 -26.79 2.08
C ALA A 153 11.90 -27.79 3.19
N ASN A 154 12.55 -28.96 3.22
CA ASN A 154 12.37 -29.98 4.26
C ASN A 154 12.85 -29.49 5.64
N ALA A 155 13.84 -28.60 5.66
CA ALA A 155 14.26 -27.92 6.87
C ALA A 155 13.27 -26.85 7.35
N GLY A 156 12.25 -26.52 6.54
CA GLY A 156 11.26 -25.48 6.83
C GLY A 156 11.82 -24.06 6.74
N VAL A 157 12.93 -23.85 6.02
CA VAL A 157 13.66 -22.59 6.01
C VAL A 157 13.36 -21.81 4.73
N ILE A 158 13.71 -22.32 3.55
CA ILE A 158 13.45 -21.65 2.27
C ILE A 158 12.55 -22.51 1.39
N PHE A 159 11.47 -21.92 0.90
CA PHE A 159 10.51 -22.58 0.02
C PHE A 159 10.69 -22.10 -1.43
N THR A 160 10.92 -23.02 -2.37
CA THR A 160 11.11 -22.67 -3.78
C THR A 160 9.76 -22.49 -4.49
N GLU A 161 9.59 -21.35 -5.17
CA GLU A 161 8.42 -20.95 -5.96
C GLU A 161 8.88 -20.53 -7.36
N SER A 162 7.95 -20.07 -8.22
CA SER A 162 8.24 -19.92 -9.66
C SER A 162 8.66 -18.51 -10.10
N HIS A 163 9.63 -18.46 -11.02
CA HIS A 163 10.11 -17.25 -11.70
C HIS A 163 10.18 -17.40 -13.22
N THR A 164 9.16 -18.03 -13.84
CA THR A 164 9.13 -18.47 -15.26
C THR A 164 10.08 -19.63 -15.56
N VAL A 165 10.13 -20.10 -16.81
CA VAL A 165 11.07 -21.16 -17.21
C VAL A 165 12.42 -20.53 -17.52
N ASN A 166 12.44 -19.51 -18.37
CA ASN A 166 13.66 -18.99 -18.99
C ASN A 166 13.98 -17.53 -18.62
N HIS A 167 13.32 -16.97 -17.60
CA HIS A 167 13.52 -15.59 -17.14
C HIS A 167 13.26 -14.54 -18.24
N LEU A 168 12.22 -14.74 -19.04
CA LEU A 168 11.85 -13.85 -20.14
C LEU A 168 10.93 -12.72 -19.67
N ASN A 169 11.06 -11.55 -20.30
CA ASN A 169 10.12 -10.46 -20.08
C ASN A 169 8.74 -10.83 -20.67
N LEU A 170 7.80 -11.18 -19.81
CA LEU A 170 6.48 -11.70 -20.20
C LEU A 170 5.66 -10.69 -21.01
N THR A 171 5.90 -9.39 -20.84
CA THR A 171 5.16 -8.33 -21.55
C THR A 171 5.51 -8.24 -23.04
N THR A 172 6.65 -8.80 -23.45
CA THR A 172 7.10 -8.79 -24.85
C THR A 172 6.73 -10.06 -25.61
N LEU A 173 6.16 -11.06 -24.93
CA LEU A 173 5.87 -12.38 -25.50
C LEU A 173 4.46 -12.46 -26.11
N GLY A 174 4.32 -13.30 -27.13
CA GLY A 174 3.01 -13.74 -27.63
C GLY A 174 2.29 -14.65 -26.62
N ALA A 175 0.96 -14.74 -26.72
CA ALA A 175 0.12 -15.43 -25.74
C ALA A 175 0.54 -16.89 -25.45
N THR A 176 0.80 -17.69 -26.49
CA THR A 176 1.21 -19.10 -26.33
C THR A 176 2.53 -19.24 -25.58
N GLN A 177 3.53 -18.43 -25.91
CA GLN A 177 4.84 -18.49 -25.26
C GLN A 177 4.75 -17.99 -23.81
N ARG A 178 4.01 -16.91 -23.56
CA ARG A 178 3.77 -16.40 -22.21
C ARG A 178 3.07 -17.43 -21.32
N ALA A 179 2.01 -18.06 -21.81
CA ALA A 179 1.31 -19.12 -21.09
C ALA A 179 2.23 -20.33 -20.82
N SER A 180 3.13 -20.66 -21.75
CA SER A 180 4.10 -21.74 -21.58
C SER A 180 5.16 -21.41 -20.52
N GLU A 181 5.73 -20.19 -20.54
CA GLU A 181 6.69 -19.72 -19.53
C GLU A 181 6.09 -19.74 -18.11
N ILE A 182 4.84 -19.31 -17.97
CA ILE A 182 4.14 -19.23 -16.68
C ILE A 182 3.68 -20.63 -16.21
N GLY A 183 3.05 -21.40 -17.08
CA GLY A 183 2.45 -22.69 -16.73
C GLY A 183 3.48 -23.81 -16.56
N ASN A 184 4.49 -23.88 -17.45
CA ASN A 184 5.47 -24.96 -17.39
C ASN A 184 6.43 -24.80 -16.20
N SER A 185 6.73 -23.56 -15.80
CA SER A 185 7.52 -23.32 -14.59
C SER A 185 6.79 -23.76 -13.33
N ARG A 186 5.48 -23.51 -13.25
CA ARG A 186 4.64 -24.04 -12.18
C ARG A 186 4.68 -25.57 -12.12
N ALA A 187 4.49 -26.21 -13.27
CA ALA A 187 4.49 -27.66 -13.40
C ALA A 187 5.85 -28.27 -13.05
N ALA A 188 6.95 -27.60 -13.41
CA ALA A 188 8.29 -28.04 -13.07
C ALA A 188 8.54 -28.03 -11.56
N ILE A 189 8.11 -26.98 -10.84
CA ILE A 189 8.18 -26.95 -9.37
C ILE A 189 7.36 -28.09 -8.78
N GLN A 190 6.10 -28.27 -9.20
CA GLN A 190 5.22 -29.32 -8.69
C GLN A 190 5.77 -30.74 -8.92
N ALA A 191 6.44 -30.96 -10.05
CA ALA A 191 7.02 -32.26 -10.40
C ALA A 191 8.27 -32.59 -9.59
N ASN A 192 9.08 -31.58 -9.24
CA ASN A 192 10.38 -31.78 -8.60
C ASN A 192 10.39 -31.48 -7.09
N MET A 193 9.40 -30.76 -6.56
CA MET A 193 9.30 -30.36 -5.15
C MET A 193 8.09 -31.05 -4.49
N PRO A 194 8.26 -32.22 -3.84
CA PRO A 194 7.16 -32.98 -3.26
C PRO A 194 6.31 -32.16 -2.29
N GLY A 195 4.99 -32.16 -2.49
CA GLY A 195 4.03 -31.44 -1.64
C GLY A 195 3.92 -29.94 -1.91
N ASN A 196 4.77 -29.38 -2.76
CA ASN A 196 4.71 -27.97 -3.13
C ASN A 196 3.69 -27.75 -4.26
N LEU A 197 2.65 -26.97 -3.98
CA LEU A 197 1.60 -26.63 -4.95
C LEU A 197 1.99 -25.52 -5.92
N CYS A 198 3.14 -24.88 -5.71
CA CYS A 198 3.64 -23.71 -6.43
C CYS A 198 2.57 -22.62 -6.52
N ARG A 199 2.30 -21.99 -5.37
CA ARG A 199 1.19 -21.04 -5.17
C ARG A 199 1.61 -19.61 -5.48
N HIS A 200 2.90 -19.32 -5.49
CA HIS A 200 3.44 -17.98 -5.57
C HIS A 200 4.31 -17.81 -6.82
N PHE A 201 4.29 -16.62 -7.38
CA PHE A 201 5.02 -16.28 -8.59
C PHE A 201 5.81 -14.99 -8.42
N SER A 202 6.96 -14.86 -9.09
CA SER A 202 7.68 -13.60 -9.22
C SER A 202 7.77 -13.23 -10.70
N TYR A 203 7.43 -11.98 -11.05
CA TYR A 203 7.53 -11.51 -12.44
C TYR A 203 8.98 -11.16 -12.78
N PRO A 204 9.63 -11.77 -13.79
CA PRO A 204 10.96 -11.34 -14.24
C PRO A 204 11.00 -9.84 -14.51
N PHE A 205 12.04 -9.18 -13.99
CA PHE A 205 12.23 -7.72 -14.06
C PHE A 205 11.11 -6.89 -13.39
N GLY A 206 10.17 -7.53 -12.69
CA GLY A 206 8.92 -6.92 -12.25
C GLY A 206 7.98 -6.51 -13.39
N ALA A 207 8.18 -7.03 -14.61
CA ALA A 207 7.43 -6.63 -15.78
C ALA A 207 6.11 -7.42 -15.89
N TYR A 208 4.98 -6.73 -15.78
CA TYR A 208 3.65 -7.32 -15.90
C TYR A 208 2.67 -6.41 -16.66
N SER A 209 1.56 -6.99 -17.10
CA SER A 209 0.45 -6.32 -17.78
C SER A 209 -0.85 -7.06 -17.51
N ALA A 210 -2.01 -6.51 -17.90
CA ALA A 210 -3.30 -7.19 -17.72
C ALA A 210 -3.34 -8.60 -18.33
N ALA A 211 -2.67 -8.82 -19.47
CA ALA A 211 -2.57 -10.13 -20.08
C ALA A 211 -1.69 -11.08 -19.27
N VAL A 212 -0.56 -10.59 -18.72
CA VAL A 212 0.31 -11.38 -17.83
C VAL A 212 -0.43 -11.78 -16.56
N LEU A 213 -1.17 -10.87 -15.94
CA LEU A 213 -1.98 -11.14 -14.75
C LEU A 213 -3.04 -12.21 -15.04
N THR A 214 -3.73 -12.10 -16.17
CA THR A 214 -4.74 -13.09 -16.62
C THR A 214 -4.12 -14.47 -16.79
N ASP A 215 -2.98 -14.57 -17.48
CA ASP A 215 -2.30 -15.85 -17.72
C ASP A 215 -1.71 -16.44 -16.42
N THR A 216 -1.23 -15.58 -15.50
CA THR A 216 -0.76 -15.99 -14.16
C THR A 216 -1.89 -16.60 -13.33
N ALA A 217 -3.06 -15.94 -13.31
CA ALA A 217 -4.24 -16.45 -12.64
C ALA A 217 -4.72 -17.78 -13.28
N ALA A 218 -4.75 -17.84 -14.62
CA ALA A 218 -5.17 -19.02 -15.36
C ALA A 218 -4.25 -20.24 -15.15
N ALA A 219 -2.96 -20.01 -14.91
CA ALA A 219 -2.00 -21.06 -14.56
C ALA A 219 -2.19 -21.62 -13.12
N GLY A 220 -3.00 -20.94 -12.30
CA GLY A 220 -3.37 -21.39 -10.96
C GLY A 220 -2.48 -20.87 -9.83
N TYR A 221 -1.71 -19.80 -10.06
CA TYR A 221 -1.03 -19.08 -8.98
C TYR A 221 -2.04 -18.32 -8.11
N VAL A 222 -1.81 -18.28 -6.81
CA VAL A 222 -2.65 -17.60 -5.81
C VAL A 222 -2.18 -16.17 -5.57
N SER A 223 -0.87 -15.96 -5.59
CA SER A 223 -0.29 -14.63 -5.46
C SER A 223 0.93 -14.46 -6.36
N ALA A 224 1.31 -13.22 -6.61
CA ALA A 224 2.53 -12.89 -7.32
C ALA A 224 3.17 -11.61 -6.77
N VAL A 225 4.49 -11.54 -6.83
CA VAL A 225 5.29 -10.40 -6.36
C VAL A 225 5.85 -9.59 -7.54
N THR A 226 5.93 -8.28 -7.34
CA THR A 226 6.43 -7.29 -8.31
C THR A 226 7.75 -6.68 -7.82
N THR A 227 8.29 -5.71 -8.55
CA THR A 227 9.40 -4.85 -8.10
C THR A 227 8.91 -3.47 -7.62
N LEU A 228 7.59 -3.25 -7.54
CA LEU A 228 7.05 -2.01 -7.01
C LEU A 228 7.35 -1.93 -5.50
N PRO A 229 8.04 -0.87 -5.04
CA PRO A 229 8.33 -0.70 -3.62
C PRO A 229 7.04 -0.45 -2.83
N GLY A 230 7.05 -0.87 -1.57
CA GLY A 230 5.97 -0.60 -0.64
C GLY A 230 5.69 -1.77 0.29
N ARG A 231 4.58 -1.63 1.01
CA ARG A 231 4.07 -2.65 1.94
C ARG A 231 2.79 -3.25 1.42
N ASN A 232 2.52 -4.45 1.90
CA ASN A 232 1.34 -5.23 1.54
C ASN A 232 0.33 -5.17 2.67
N THR A 233 -0.81 -4.56 2.37
CA THR A 233 -1.95 -4.34 3.25
C THR A 233 -3.08 -5.31 2.93
N ARG A 234 -4.19 -5.26 3.69
CA ARG A 234 -5.39 -6.04 3.41
C ARG A 234 -6.03 -5.74 2.06
N SER A 235 -5.76 -4.57 1.51
CA SER A 235 -6.26 -4.11 0.20
C SER A 235 -5.29 -4.37 -0.96
N THR A 236 -4.09 -4.89 -0.70
CA THR A 236 -3.11 -5.12 -1.77
C THR A 236 -3.55 -6.29 -2.68
N PRO A 237 -3.62 -6.10 -4.01
CA PRO A 237 -3.98 -7.17 -4.92
C PRO A 237 -2.99 -8.33 -4.84
N LEU A 238 -3.48 -9.56 -4.70
CA LEU A 238 -2.63 -10.73 -4.45
C LEU A 238 -1.68 -11.05 -5.60
N LEU A 239 -2.03 -10.71 -6.83
CA LEU A 239 -1.15 -10.90 -8.00
C LEU A 239 -0.22 -9.70 -8.23
N GLU A 240 -0.21 -8.71 -7.33
CA GLU A 240 0.61 -7.50 -7.46
C GLU A 240 1.24 -7.12 -6.11
N LEU A 241 1.68 -8.12 -5.34
CA LEU A 241 2.34 -7.86 -4.06
C LEU A 241 3.61 -7.03 -4.29
N ARG A 242 3.82 -6.03 -3.43
CA ARG A 242 4.91 -5.06 -3.49
C ARG A 242 6.15 -5.59 -2.79
N ARG A 243 7.34 -5.27 -3.29
CA ARG A 243 8.63 -5.66 -2.71
C ARG A 243 9.59 -4.49 -2.64
N ASN A 244 10.32 -4.41 -1.54
CA ASN A 244 11.41 -3.47 -1.37
C ASN A 244 12.72 -4.16 -1.77
N GLY A 245 13.32 -3.72 -2.88
CA GLY A 245 14.64 -4.17 -3.30
C GLY A 245 15.70 -3.82 -2.27
N VAL A 246 16.46 -4.81 -1.83
CA VAL A 246 17.69 -4.59 -1.05
C VAL A 246 18.82 -4.60 -2.05
N ASN A 247 19.32 -3.43 -2.44
CA ASN A 247 20.37 -3.34 -3.45
C ASN A 247 21.77 -3.65 -2.86
N PRO A 248 22.70 -4.12 -3.71
CA PRO A 248 24.15 -4.23 -3.47
C PRO A 248 24.79 -3.20 -2.53
N ASP A 249 24.45 -1.92 -2.70
CA ASP A 249 25.03 -0.77 -2.01
C ASP A 249 24.14 -0.22 -0.88
N SER A 250 23.10 -0.98 -0.50
CA SER A 250 22.17 -0.54 0.53
C SER A 250 22.88 -0.42 1.87
N SER A 251 23.10 0.83 2.29
CA SER A 251 23.50 1.11 3.66
C SER A 251 22.47 0.55 4.65
N MET A 252 22.90 0.28 5.88
CA MET A 252 21.98 -0.16 6.93
C MET A 252 20.79 0.79 7.11
N SER A 253 20.92 2.11 6.86
CA SER A 253 19.77 3.03 6.91
C SER A 253 18.75 2.77 5.79
N THR A 254 19.21 2.44 4.59
CA THR A 254 18.33 2.05 3.47
C THR A 254 17.62 0.74 3.80
N PHE A 255 18.35 -0.25 4.31
CA PHE A 255 17.77 -1.52 4.76
C PHE A 255 16.72 -1.34 5.86
N ILE A 256 17.02 -0.54 6.89
CA ILE A 256 16.09 -0.23 7.98
C ILE A 256 14.80 0.42 7.43
N SER A 257 14.93 1.30 6.44
CA SER A 257 13.79 1.93 5.79
C SER A 257 12.95 0.91 5.00
N ALA A 258 13.60 -0.01 4.28
CA ALA A 258 12.96 -1.06 3.51
C ALA A 258 12.19 -2.08 4.36
N VAL A 259 12.65 -2.34 5.60
CA VAL A 259 12.00 -3.27 6.52
C VAL A 259 11.10 -2.59 7.57
N SER A 260 11.05 -1.25 7.59
CA SER A 260 10.19 -0.53 8.53
C SER A 260 8.71 -0.77 8.21
N PRO A 261 7.85 -1.06 9.22
CA PRO A 261 6.40 -1.24 9.03
C PRO A 261 5.64 0.06 8.73
N GLY A 262 6.28 1.24 8.87
CA GLY A 262 5.65 2.55 8.70
C GLY A 262 6.28 3.60 9.57
N ALA A 263 6.48 4.81 9.03
CA ALA A 263 6.53 5.97 9.90
C ALA A 263 5.08 6.28 10.30
N ALA A 264 4.85 6.65 11.55
CA ALA A 264 3.53 7.09 11.95
C ALA A 264 3.28 8.52 11.46
N TRP A 265 2.02 8.87 11.17
CA TRP A 265 1.63 10.28 11.08
C TRP A 265 2.10 11.03 12.33
N THR A 266 2.94 12.04 12.15
CA THR A 266 3.58 12.77 13.25
C THR A 266 2.84 14.07 13.54
N LEU A 267 2.56 14.32 14.83
CA LEU A 267 1.94 15.55 15.30
C LEU A 267 2.94 16.71 15.32
N SER A 268 2.53 17.91 14.92
CA SER A 268 3.35 19.12 15.00
C SER A 268 2.52 20.38 15.12
N SER A 269 2.99 21.33 15.94
CA SER A 269 2.40 22.67 16.09
C SER A 269 3.32 23.78 15.56
N ALA A 270 4.40 23.41 14.86
CA ALA A 270 5.50 24.33 14.52
C ALA A 270 5.12 25.47 13.55
N GLN A 271 4.20 25.22 12.61
CA GLN A 271 3.80 26.24 11.63
C GLN A 271 2.69 27.14 12.19
N PRO A 272 2.76 28.48 12.00
CA PRO A 272 1.79 29.42 12.55
C PRO A 272 0.46 29.46 11.77
N ASP A 273 0.46 29.01 10.52
CA ASP A 273 -0.67 29.02 9.59
C ASP A 273 -1.49 27.71 9.61
N LYS A 274 -1.33 26.89 10.65
CA LYS A 274 -2.16 25.71 10.92
C LYS A 274 -3.59 26.10 11.32
N TYR A 275 -4.55 25.22 11.09
CA TYR A 275 -5.87 25.34 11.69
C TYR A 275 -5.84 24.76 13.10
N GLY A 276 -6.49 25.41 14.07
CA GLY A 276 -6.51 24.92 15.45
C GLY A 276 -5.13 24.91 16.13
N ALA A 277 -4.87 23.86 16.93
CA ALA A 277 -3.72 23.78 17.82
C ALA A 277 -2.47 23.12 17.19
N ASP A 278 -2.66 22.16 16.29
CA ASP A 278 -1.60 21.40 15.63
C ASP A 278 -2.06 20.82 14.29
N TYR A 279 -1.17 20.17 13.57
CA TYR A 279 -1.44 19.41 12.35
C TYR A 279 -0.68 18.08 12.39
N ARG A 280 -1.11 17.11 11.58
CA ARG A 280 -0.34 15.88 11.34
C ARG A 280 0.40 15.96 10.01
N TYR A 281 1.60 15.39 9.98
CA TYR A 281 2.37 15.26 8.75
C TYR A 281 2.90 13.85 8.57
N HIS A 282 3.11 13.47 7.33
CA HIS A 282 3.76 12.22 6.96
C HIS A 282 4.71 12.47 5.78
N ALA A 283 5.80 11.70 5.72
CA ALA A 283 6.70 11.72 4.56
C ALA A 283 5.98 11.29 3.30
N ALA A 284 6.51 11.64 2.13
CA ALA A 284 6.09 11.03 0.87
C ALA A 284 6.21 9.50 0.94
N GLY A 285 5.30 8.80 0.28
CA GLY A 285 5.20 7.36 0.23
C GLY A 285 4.34 6.89 -0.94
N THR A 286 3.63 5.78 -0.78
CA THR A 286 2.94 5.07 -1.89
C THR A 286 1.42 5.09 -1.74
N GLY A 287 0.87 5.94 -0.88
CA GLY A 287 -0.56 6.06 -0.60
C GLY A 287 -1.08 5.18 0.53
N ASN A 288 -0.19 4.58 1.30
CA ASN A 288 -0.52 3.62 2.34
C ASN A 288 -0.72 4.27 3.72
N ALA A 289 -0.18 5.48 3.94
CA ALA A 289 -0.46 6.27 5.12
C ALA A 289 -1.63 7.20 4.81
N VAL A 290 -2.74 7.08 5.54
CA VAL A 290 -4.01 7.75 5.24
C VAL A 290 -4.50 8.56 6.44
N ALA A 291 -4.68 9.86 6.24
CA ALA A 291 -5.46 10.71 7.13
C ALA A 291 -6.90 10.76 6.61
N THR A 292 -7.87 10.51 7.49
CA THR A 292 -9.31 10.41 7.15
C THR A 292 -10.11 11.37 8.01
N TRP A 293 -10.92 12.20 7.36
CA TRP A 293 -11.97 13.00 7.99
C TRP A 293 -13.33 12.40 7.63
N GLY A 294 -13.99 11.77 8.61
CA GLY A 294 -15.34 11.25 8.51
C GLY A 294 -16.38 12.24 9.04
N PHE A 295 -17.51 12.33 8.35
CA PHE A 295 -18.62 13.22 8.72
C PHE A 295 -19.96 12.67 8.23
N THR A 296 -21.05 13.29 8.67
CA THR A 296 -22.40 13.02 8.16
C THR A 296 -23.09 14.36 7.95
N VAL A 297 -23.60 14.60 6.74
CA VAL A 297 -24.37 15.82 6.47
C VAL A 297 -25.82 15.60 6.93
N PRO A 298 -26.44 16.49 7.72
CA PRO A 298 -27.84 16.32 8.13
C PRO A 298 -28.84 16.44 6.96
N THR A 299 -28.55 17.29 5.96
CA THR A 299 -29.43 17.48 4.80
C THR A 299 -28.72 17.05 3.52
N GLY A 300 -29.37 16.22 2.70
CA GLY A 300 -28.85 15.89 1.37
C GLY A 300 -28.76 17.11 0.46
N GLY A 301 -27.81 17.10 -0.46
CA GLY A 301 -27.63 18.17 -1.45
C GLY A 301 -26.18 18.39 -1.86
N GLN A 302 -25.96 19.49 -2.55
CA GLN A 302 -24.65 19.92 -3.02
C GLN A 302 -23.88 20.62 -1.89
N TYR A 303 -22.62 20.26 -1.69
CA TYR A 303 -21.70 20.90 -0.76
C TYR A 303 -20.39 21.26 -1.44
N ASP A 304 -19.88 22.45 -1.14
CA ASP A 304 -18.51 22.84 -1.42
C ASP A 304 -17.59 22.24 -0.36
N VAL A 305 -16.56 21.53 -0.81
CA VAL A 305 -15.59 20.83 0.03
C VAL A 305 -14.27 21.59 0.00
N TYR A 306 -13.76 21.94 1.17
CA TYR A 306 -12.51 22.67 1.37
C TYR A 306 -11.53 21.86 2.22
N ALA A 307 -10.24 22.15 2.04
CA ALA A 307 -9.19 21.71 2.95
C ALA A 307 -8.33 22.89 3.41
N TRP A 308 -7.69 22.70 4.56
CA TRP A 308 -6.67 23.57 5.13
C TRP A 308 -5.35 22.80 5.27
N TRP A 309 -4.22 23.48 5.12
CA TRP A 309 -2.89 22.96 5.43
C TRP A 309 -1.92 24.10 5.75
N SER A 310 -0.82 23.79 6.42
CA SER A 310 0.30 24.72 6.63
C SER A 310 1.30 24.68 5.48
N VAL A 311 1.75 25.85 5.06
CA VAL A 311 2.64 26.06 3.91
C VAL A 311 4.11 25.98 4.32
N SER A 312 4.89 25.21 3.57
CA SER A 312 6.36 25.25 3.65
C SER A 312 6.99 24.71 2.37
N PHE A 313 8.27 25.02 2.13
CA PHE A 313 8.97 24.64 0.89
C PHE A 313 9.19 23.13 0.75
N ASN A 314 9.09 22.35 1.84
CA ASN A 314 9.32 20.91 1.87
C ASN A 314 8.03 20.07 1.80
N ARG A 315 6.88 20.73 1.56
CA ARG A 315 5.57 20.10 1.41
C ARG A 315 5.43 19.49 0.02
N ALA A 316 4.53 18.52 -0.13
CA ALA A 316 4.17 17.97 -1.44
C ALA A 316 3.54 19.04 -2.34
N THR A 317 3.85 19.00 -3.65
CA THR A 317 3.17 19.84 -4.65
C THR A 317 1.95 19.16 -5.28
N ASP A 318 1.69 17.91 -4.93
CA ASP A 318 0.71 17.03 -5.57
C ASP A 318 -0.05 16.13 -4.57
N ALA A 319 -0.24 16.61 -3.34
CA ALA A 319 -0.90 15.89 -2.25
C ALA A 319 -2.33 15.45 -2.65
N PRO A 320 -2.65 14.14 -2.68
CA PRO A 320 -3.93 13.64 -3.17
C PRO A 320 -5.02 13.62 -2.09
N TYR A 321 -6.11 14.35 -2.31
CA TYR A 321 -7.34 14.26 -1.53
C TYR A 321 -8.37 13.41 -2.28
N HIS A 322 -8.90 12.37 -1.64
CA HIS A 322 -10.02 11.57 -2.16
C HIS A 322 -11.30 11.88 -1.39
N ILE A 323 -12.33 12.35 -2.11
CA ILE A 323 -13.60 12.81 -1.56
C ILE A 323 -14.66 11.76 -1.90
N ASN A 324 -15.10 10.99 -0.92
CA ASN A 324 -16.17 10.02 -1.10
C ASN A 324 -17.52 10.72 -0.96
N HIS A 325 -18.34 10.65 -2.00
CA HIS A 325 -19.61 11.34 -2.12
C HIS A 325 -20.65 10.43 -2.81
N ARG A 326 -21.89 10.90 -2.97
CA ARG A 326 -23.01 10.09 -3.51
C ARG A 326 -22.65 9.42 -4.84
N ASP A 327 -22.03 10.18 -5.74
CA ASP A 327 -21.75 9.72 -7.11
C ASP A 327 -20.43 8.92 -7.25
N GLY A 328 -19.76 8.57 -6.14
CA GLY A 328 -18.48 7.85 -6.13
C GLY A 328 -17.38 8.62 -5.40
N THR A 329 -16.14 8.45 -5.85
CA THR A 329 -14.97 9.12 -5.26
C THR A 329 -14.30 10.04 -6.28
N SER A 330 -14.13 11.30 -5.91
CA SER A 330 -13.34 12.27 -6.68
C SER A 330 -11.95 12.42 -6.08
N THR A 331 -10.92 12.55 -6.93
CA THR A 331 -9.53 12.77 -6.49
C THR A 331 -9.05 14.14 -6.94
N VAL A 332 -8.50 14.93 -6.02
CA VAL A 332 -7.94 16.27 -6.26
C VAL A 332 -6.52 16.31 -5.71
N ARG A 333 -5.53 16.61 -6.55
CA ARG A 333 -4.15 16.81 -6.11
C ARG A 333 -3.89 18.30 -5.89
N VAL A 334 -3.37 18.65 -4.72
CA VAL A 334 -3.12 20.04 -4.34
C VAL A 334 -1.64 20.30 -4.04
N ASN A 335 -1.20 21.52 -4.32
CA ASN A 335 0.14 21.96 -3.99
C ASN A 335 0.17 22.55 -2.56
N GLN A 336 0.69 21.78 -1.61
CA GLN A 336 0.78 22.21 -0.21
C GLN A 336 1.94 23.17 0.09
N GLN A 337 2.78 23.49 -0.90
CA GLN A 337 3.77 24.57 -0.78
C GLN A 337 3.16 25.96 -1.00
N GLN A 338 1.87 26.03 -1.35
CA GLN A 338 1.19 27.29 -1.68
C GLN A 338 -0.24 27.27 -1.14
N THR A 339 -0.88 28.44 -1.13
CA THR A 339 -2.32 28.63 -0.87
C THR A 339 -2.91 28.09 0.43
N GLY A 340 -2.11 27.52 1.34
CA GLY A 340 -2.52 27.12 2.69
C GLY A 340 -2.69 28.31 3.64
N GLY A 341 -2.92 28.04 4.93
CA GLY A 341 -3.28 29.06 5.91
C GLY A 341 -4.66 29.69 5.70
N GLN A 342 -5.48 29.08 4.85
CA GLN A 342 -6.83 29.48 4.51
C GLN A 342 -7.59 28.27 3.92
N TRP A 343 -8.91 28.39 3.80
CA TRP A 343 -9.75 27.35 3.20
C TRP A 343 -9.60 27.32 1.68
N VAL A 344 -9.08 26.22 1.14
CA VAL A 344 -8.91 26.00 -0.30
C VAL A 344 -9.98 25.04 -0.80
N LEU A 345 -10.71 25.44 -1.85
CA LEU A 345 -11.77 24.63 -2.45
C LEU A 345 -11.16 23.43 -3.19
N LEU A 346 -11.61 22.22 -2.83
CA LEU A 346 -11.27 20.98 -3.53
C LEU A 346 -12.29 20.67 -4.63
N GLY A 347 -13.56 20.96 -4.39
CA GLY A 347 -14.63 20.73 -5.37
C GLY A 347 -16.02 20.82 -4.75
N SER A 348 -17.05 20.70 -5.59
CA SER A 348 -18.45 20.69 -5.16
C SER A 348 -19.06 19.33 -5.45
N HIS A 349 -19.56 18.65 -4.42
CA HIS A 349 -20.07 17.27 -4.53
C HIS A 349 -21.45 17.08 -3.89
N HIS A 350 -22.22 16.11 -4.39
CA HIS A 350 -23.51 15.76 -3.81
C HIS A 350 -23.32 14.75 -2.68
N PHE A 351 -23.95 15.01 -1.54
CA PHE A 351 -23.98 14.11 -0.39
C PHE A 351 -25.42 13.76 -0.03
N ASP A 352 -25.63 12.54 0.44
CA ASP A 352 -26.92 12.08 0.95
C ASP A 352 -27.06 12.43 2.44
N GLY A 353 -28.22 12.95 2.82
CA GLY A 353 -28.51 13.33 4.20
C GLY A 353 -28.53 12.11 5.12
N GLY A 354 -27.84 12.18 6.25
CA GLY A 354 -27.77 11.10 7.24
C GLY A 354 -26.88 9.92 6.86
N VAL A 355 -26.21 9.97 5.70
CA VAL A 355 -25.27 8.92 5.25
C VAL A 355 -23.83 9.34 5.58
N PRO A 356 -23.04 8.51 6.28
CA PRO A 356 -21.64 8.79 6.52
C PRO A 356 -20.83 8.93 5.23
N ALA A 357 -19.95 9.92 5.19
CA ALA A 357 -19.03 10.18 4.08
C ALA A 357 -17.63 10.50 4.63
N THR A 358 -16.63 10.44 3.76
CA THR A 358 -15.22 10.59 4.14
C THR A 358 -14.45 11.42 3.13
N ILE A 359 -13.50 12.22 3.62
CA ILE A 359 -12.40 12.77 2.83
C ILE A 359 -11.12 12.12 3.34
N THR A 360 -10.24 11.69 2.44
CA THR A 360 -8.94 11.12 2.80
C THR A 360 -7.80 11.86 2.13
N LEU A 361 -6.66 11.95 2.80
CA LEU A 361 -5.38 12.41 2.27
C LEU A 361 -4.38 11.26 2.44
N THR A 362 -3.66 10.92 1.37
CA THR A 362 -2.66 9.84 1.40
C THR A 362 -1.25 10.37 1.21
N ASP A 363 -0.26 9.56 1.59
CA ASP A 363 1.16 9.86 1.35
C ASP A 363 1.64 9.61 -0.09
N ASP A 364 0.76 9.26 -1.05
CA ASP A 364 1.10 9.11 -2.48
C ASP A 364 1.38 10.47 -3.14
N ALA A 365 2.49 11.09 -2.76
CA ALA A 365 2.84 12.46 -3.11
C ALA A 365 4.36 12.62 -3.21
N ASN A 366 4.81 13.74 -3.76
CA ASN A 366 6.22 14.02 -4.03
C ASN A 366 6.97 14.73 -2.89
N GLY A 367 6.33 14.93 -1.73
CA GLY A 367 6.91 15.61 -0.57
C GLY A 367 6.14 15.33 0.72
N LEU A 368 6.43 16.07 1.81
CA LEU A 368 5.68 15.92 3.06
C LEU A 368 4.21 16.29 2.85
N VAL A 369 3.31 15.39 3.21
CA VAL A 369 1.86 15.61 3.19
C VAL A 369 1.36 16.08 4.54
N ILE A 370 0.39 17.00 4.54
CA ILE A 370 -0.15 17.65 5.74
C ILE A 370 -1.64 17.45 5.84
N ALA A 371 -2.02 16.77 6.91
CA ALA A 371 -3.39 16.60 7.35
C ALA A 371 -3.66 17.60 8.48
N ASP A 372 -4.47 18.61 8.18
CA ASP A 372 -4.86 19.65 9.14
C ASP A 372 -6.39 19.63 9.32
N ALA A 373 -7.16 20.27 8.43
CA ALA A 373 -8.61 20.30 8.53
C ALA A 373 -9.34 20.23 7.19
N VAL A 374 -10.60 19.78 7.22
CA VAL A 374 -11.55 19.86 6.10
C VAL A 374 -12.82 20.60 6.51
N ARG A 375 -13.48 21.20 5.52
CA ARG A 375 -14.74 21.93 5.71
C ARG A 375 -15.72 21.63 4.59
N LEU A 376 -17.00 21.50 4.94
CA LEU A 376 -18.11 21.39 4.00
C LEU A 376 -19.08 22.56 4.19
N VAL A 377 -19.51 23.18 3.09
CA VAL A 377 -20.50 24.26 3.09
C VAL A 377 -21.61 23.91 2.11
N ARG A 378 -22.86 23.85 2.58
CA ARG A 378 -24.00 23.54 1.71
C ARG A 378 -24.22 24.65 0.68
N VAL A 379 -24.39 24.27 -0.57
CA VAL A 379 -24.69 25.18 -1.68
C VAL A 379 -26.20 25.33 -1.84
N GLY A 380 -26.69 26.57 -1.87
CA GLY A 380 -28.10 26.92 -2.05
C GLY A 380 -28.91 27.06 -0.75
N PRO A 381 -30.15 27.61 -0.81
CA PRO A 381 -30.94 27.85 0.39
C PRO A 381 -31.24 26.55 1.12
N VAL A 382 -31.02 26.53 2.44
CA VAL A 382 -31.50 25.45 3.31
C VAL A 382 -33.03 25.49 3.26
N PRO A 383 -33.73 24.37 3.00
CA PRO A 383 -35.19 24.37 3.04
C PRO A 383 -35.64 24.79 4.44
N ALA A 384 -36.39 25.88 4.56
CA ALA A 384 -37.05 26.22 5.80
C ALA A 384 -37.95 25.05 6.19
N GLY A 385 -37.76 24.50 7.39
CA GLY A 385 -38.63 23.45 7.92
C GLY A 385 -40.09 23.93 7.83
N LEU A 386 -40.92 23.15 7.17
CA LEU A 386 -42.35 23.44 7.05
C LEU A 386 -42.98 23.29 8.44
N VAL A 387 -43.10 24.37 9.21
CA VAL A 387 -44.00 24.38 10.37
C VAL A 387 -45.41 24.54 9.81
N LEU A 388 -46.11 23.41 9.63
CA LEU A 388 -47.56 23.41 9.48
C LEU A 388 -48.15 23.92 10.81
N LEU A 389 -48.41 25.22 10.89
CA LEU A 389 -49.37 25.74 11.86
C LEU A 389 -50.74 25.27 11.39
N GLY A 390 -51.22 24.19 11.98
CA GLY A 390 -52.58 23.72 11.79
C GLY A 390 -53.57 24.81 12.24
N THR A 391 -54.54 25.09 11.38
CA THR A 391 -55.79 25.75 11.73
C THR A 391 -56.91 24.80 11.34
N GLU A 392 -57.47 24.05 12.30
CA GLU A 392 -58.75 24.30 12.97
C GLU A 392 -58.84 23.44 14.23
#